data_AF-A0A7X5CYA8-F1
#
_entry.id   AF-A0A7X5CYA8-F1
#
_cell.length_a   1.000
_cell.length_b   1.000
_cell.length_c   1.000
_cell.angle_alpha   90.00
_cell.angle_beta   90.00
_cell.angle_gamma   90.00
#
_symmetry.space_group_name_H-M   'P 1'
#
loop_
_entity.id
_entity.type
_entity.pdbx_description
1 polymer ?
#
loop_
_entity_poly.entity_id
_entity_poly.type
_entity_poly.pdbx_seq_one_letter_code
_entity_poly.pdbx_strand_id
1 'polypeptide(L)'
;MTEQRQAELIAAACKEAGLDSHIRWIESKKQADTWAEKIAMRFKDRSNLPVKNSYMYCDTLDMCFCYNQQGMPIMTYAGYVTADSPDITEGKLLEAFRRARQVLSTMKELAEEEKA
;
A
#
# COMPACT_ATOMS: atom_id res chain seq x y z
N MET A 1 -2.39 -17.24 4.23
CA MET A 1 -1.10 -16.54 4.30
C MET A 1 -0.98 -15.90 5.68
N THR A 2 0.16 -16.06 6.37
CA THR A 2 0.40 -15.48 7.70
C THR A 2 0.76 -13.99 7.60
N GLU A 3 0.71 -13.26 8.72
CA GLU A 3 1.06 -11.83 8.76
C GLU A 3 2.54 -11.59 8.44
N GLN A 4 3.46 -12.40 8.99
CA GLN A 4 4.87 -12.32 8.61
C GLN A 4 5.05 -12.50 7.11
N ARG A 5 4.31 -13.44 6.51
CA ARG A 5 4.43 -13.67 5.09
C ARG A 5 3.86 -12.52 4.26
N GLN A 6 2.73 -11.95 4.67
CA GLN A 6 2.19 -10.73 4.06
C GLN A 6 3.24 -9.60 4.09
N ALA A 7 3.90 -9.38 5.23
CA ALA A 7 4.95 -8.37 5.36
C ALA A 7 6.12 -8.60 4.40
N GLU A 8 6.59 -9.85 4.28
CA GLU A 8 7.66 -10.22 3.35
C GLU A 8 7.28 -9.97 1.89
N LEU A 9 6.07 -10.35 1.48
CA LEU A 9 5.60 -10.16 0.11
C LEU A 9 5.40 -8.68 -0.23
N ILE A 10 4.86 -7.87 0.71
CA ILE A 10 4.76 -6.42 0.55
C ILE A 10 6.15 -5.81 0.37
N ALA A 11 7.09 -6.19 1.24
CA ALA A 11 8.47 -5.68 1.20
C ALA A 11 9.18 -6.02 -0.11
N ALA A 12 9.03 -7.26 -0.59
CA ALA A 12 9.60 -7.71 -1.85
C ALA A 12 9.03 -6.93 -3.05
N ALA A 13 7.70 -6.83 -3.14
CA ALA A 13 7.04 -6.10 -4.23
C ALA A 13 7.40 -4.60 -4.24
N CYS A 14 7.50 -3.97 -3.07
CA CYS A 14 7.90 -2.57 -2.97
C CYS A 14 9.35 -2.37 -3.40
N LYS A 15 10.26 -3.27 -2.98
CA LYS A 15 11.67 -3.23 -3.38
C LYS A 15 11.83 -3.38 -4.91
N GLU A 16 11.06 -4.27 -5.53
CA GLU A 16 11.08 -4.47 -6.98
C GLU A 16 10.59 -3.23 -7.74
N ALA A 17 9.60 -2.51 -7.18
CA ALA A 17 9.14 -1.23 -7.70
C ALA A 17 10.08 -0.04 -7.37
N GLY A 18 11.26 -0.29 -6.77
CA GLY A 18 12.24 0.73 -6.40
C GLY A 18 11.83 1.60 -5.21
N LEU A 19 10.87 1.14 -4.39
CA LEU A 19 10.44 1.80 -3.16
C LEU A 19 11.23 1.25 -1.96
N ASP A 20 11.22 2.00 -0.86
CA ASP A 20 11.74 1.46 0.41
C ASP A 20 10.89 0.26 0.88
N SER A 21 11.47 -0.58 1.73
CA SER A 21 10.84 -1.81 2.20
C SER A 21 10.45 -1.75 3.68
N HIS A 22 10.25 -0.57 4.26
CA HIS A 22 9.90 -0.44 5.67
C HIS A 22 8.44 -0.83 5.91
N ILE A 23 8.23 -1.98 6.56
CA ILE A 23 6.90 -2.47 6.93
C ILE A 23 6.52 -1.98 8.32
N ARG A 24 5.31 -1.43 8.43
CA ARG A 24 4.68 -1.05 9.69
C ARG A 24 3.60 -2.07 10.06
N TRP A 25 3.40 -2.28 11.35
CA TRP A 25 2.42 -3.24 11.87
C TRP A 25 1.34 -2.48 12.66
N ILE A 26 0.08 -2.60 12.23
CA ILE A 26 -1.05 -1.91 12.85
C ILE A 26 -1.93 -2.93 13.60
N GLU A 27 -1.90 -2.87 14.92
CA GLU A 27 -2.64 -3.74 15.84
C GLU A 27 -4.03 -3.17 16.14
N SER A 28 -4.20 -1.85 16.13
CA SER A 28 -5.48 -1.23 16.47
C SER A 28 -5.71 0.09 15.74
N LYS A 29 -6.97 0.56 15.73
CA LYS A 29 -7.36 1.83 15.12
C LYS A 29 -6.61 3.04 15.70
N LYS A 30 -6.12 2.94 16.94
CA LYS A 30 -5.35 4.02 17.59
C LYS A 30 -3.94 4.17 17.02
N GLN A 31 -3.42 3.14 16.36
CA GLN A 31 -2.12 3.13 15.69
C GLN A 31 -2.25 3.41 14.18
N ALA A 32 -3.42 3.82 13.69
CA ALA A 32 -3.55 4.27 12.30
C ALA A 32 -3.35 5.80 12.27
N ASP A 33 -2.14 6.21 11.94
CA ASP A 33 -1.70 7.61 11.94
C ASP A 33 -2.19 8.31 10.67
N THR A 34 -2.06 7.67 9.51
CA THR A 34 -2.42 8.27 8.22
C THR A 34 -3.87 7.99 7.83
N TRP A 35 -4.41 8.76 6.88
CA TRP A 35 -5.78 8.54 6.40
C TRP A 35 -5.88 7.26 5.58
N ALA A 36 -4.87 6.93 4.77
CA ALA A 36 -4.83 5.67 4.04
C ALA A 36 -4.82 4.48 5.01
N GLU A 37 -4.04 4.53 6.09
CA GLU A 37 -4.05 3.50 7.15
C GLU A 37 -5.44 3.37 7.79
N LYS A 38 -6.10 4.48 8.11
CA LYS A 38 -7.47 4.46 8.68
C LYS A 38 -8.48 3.79 7.75
N ILE A 39 -8.31 3.94 6.44
CA ILE A 39 -9.12 3.22 5.44
C ILE A 39 -8.73 1.74 5.42
N ALA A 40 -7.43 1.41 5.44
CA ALA A 40 -6.92 0.03 5.44
C ALA A 40 -7.46 -0.77 6.63
N MET A 41 -7.58 -0.13 7.79
CA MET A 41 -8.16 -0.72 9.00
C MET A 41 -9.61 -1.20 8.84
N ARG A 42 -10.34 -0.77 7.81
CA ARG A 42 -11.68 -1.30 7.50
C ARG A 42 -11.63 -2.69 6.86
N PHE A 43 -10.51 -3.04 6.24
CA PHE A 43 -10.25 -4.32 5.58
C PHE A 43 -9.41 -5.27 6.43
N LYS A 44 -9.02 -4.80 7.61
CA LYS A 44 -8.28 -5.57 8.60
C LYS A 44 -9.16 -6.69 9.18
N ASP A 45 -8.55 -7.83 9.51
CA ASP A 45 -9.17 -8.90 10.31
C ASP A 45 -8.84 -8.76 11.82
N ARG A 46 -9.03 -9.81 12.61
CA ARG A 46 -8.66 -9.85 14.05
C ARG A 46 -7.15 -9.83 14.31
N SER A 47 -6.37 -10.10 13.29
CA SER A 47 -4.90 -10.30 13.29
C SER A 47 -4.18 -8.94 13.17
N ASN A 48 -2.87 -8.81 13.39
CA ASN A 48 -2.14 -7.57 13.07
C ASN A 48 -2.13 -7.32 11.56
N LEU A 49 -2.15 -6.04 11.16
CA LEU A 49 -2.10 -5.64 9.76
C LEU A 49 -0.70 -5.16 9.39
N PRO A 50 0.11 -5.96 8.68
CA PRO A 50 1.33 -5.47 8.06
C PRO A 50 0.96 -4.55 6.89
N VAL A 51 1.53 -3.35 6.88
CA VAL A 51 1.29 -2.34 5.86
C VAL A 51 2.59 -1.71 5.38
N LYS A 52 2.56 -1.19 4.16
CA LYS A 52 3.58 -0.26 3.65
C LYS A 52 2.92 1.05 3.25
N ASN A 53 3.34 2.14 3.91
CA ASN A 53 2.95 3.48 3.49
C ASN A 53 3.91 4.00 2.42
N SER A 54 3.39 4.69 1.42
CA SER A 54 4.20 5.35 0.40
C SER A 54 3.51 6.63 -0.05
N TYR A 55 4.31 7.67 -0.28
CA TYR A 55 3.85 8.91 -0.89
C TYR A 55 4.01 8.91 -2.42
N MET A 56 4.60 7.84 -2.99
CA MET A 56 4.77 7.64 -4.45
C MET A 56 5.23 8.89 -5.22
N TYR A 57 6.15 9.66 -4.62
CA TYR A 57 6.72 10.89 -5.19
C TYR A 57 5.70 12.02 -5.44
N CYS A 58 4.53 11.97 -4.79
CA CYS A 58 3.53 13.04 -4.76
C CYS A 58 3.40 13.55 -3.32
N ASP A 59 3.43 14.87 -3.13
CA ASP A 59 3.28 15.44 -1.79
C ASP A 59 1.84 15.34 -1.27
N THR A 60 0.88 15.19 -2.18
CA THR A 60 -0.56 15.23 -1.89
C THR A 60 -1.20 13.86 -1.68
N LEU A 61 -0.48 12.76 -1.90
CA LEU A 61 -1.07 11.42 -1.98
C LEU A 61 -0.41 10.47 -0.98
N ASP A 62 -1.18 10.05 0.02
CA ASP A 62 -0.84 9.02 0.99
C ASP A 62 -1.42 7.69 0.50
N MET A 63 -0.56 6.67 0.33
CA MET A 63 -0.96 5.32 -0.07
C MET A 63 -0.51 4.29 0.97
N CYS A 64 -1.35 3.28 1.21
CA CYS A 64 -1.09 2.20 2.14
C CYS A 64 -1.36 0.85 1.45
N PHE A 65 -0.31 0.06 1.23
CA PHE A 65 -0.37 -1.28 0.63
C PHE A 65 -0.50 -2.34 1.71
N CYS A 66 -1.43 -3.28 1.53
CA CYS A 66 -1.62 -4.42 2.42
C CYS A 66 -2.40 -5.55 1.74
N TYR A 67 -2.69 -6.61 2.48
CA TYR A 67 -3.60 -7.66 2.05
C TYR A 67 -4.93 -7.55 2.79
N ASN A 68 -6.04 -7.80 2.10
CA ASN A 68 -7.34 -7.90 2.74
C ASN A 68 -7.56 -9.28 3.38
N GLN A 69 -8.72 -9.48 4.02
CA GLN A 69 -9.10 -10.74 4.70
C GLN A 69 -9.09 -11.98 3.78
N GLN A 70 -9.21 -11.80 2.46
CA GLN A 70 -9.18 -12.89 1.47
C GLN A 70 -7.76 -13.17 0.94
N GLY A 71 -6.75 -12.45 1.46
CA GLY A 71 -5.39 -12.52 0.93
C GLY A 71 -5.23 -11.85 -0.44
N MET A 72 -6.15 -10.96 -0.82
CA MET A 72 -6.04 -10.15 -2.04
C MET A 72 -5.15 -8.92 -1.77
N PRO A 73 -4.14 -8.64 -2.61
CA PRO A 73 -3.42 -7.36 -2.58
C PRO A 73 -4.38 -6.19 -2.73
N ILE A 74 -4.28 -5.22 -1.81
CA ILE A 74 -5.05 -3.98 -1.87
C ILE A 74 -4.15 -2.79 -1.60
N MET A 75 -4.61 -1.64 -2.07
CA MET A 75 -4.04 -0.35 -1.71
C MET A 75 -5.19 0.56 -1.31
N THR A 76 -5.06 1.18 -0.15
CA THR A 76 -5.90 2.32 0.23
C THR A 76 -5.13 3.60 -0.02
N TYR A 77 -5.84 4.67 -0.33
CA TYR A 77 -5.23 5.95 -0.64
C TYR A 77 -6.09 7.09 -0.10
N ALA A 78 -5.44 8.19 0.23
CA ALA A 78 -6.06 9.45 0.62
C ALA A 78 -5.22 10.61 0.07
N GLY A 79 -5.87 11.68 -0.37
CA GLY A 79 -5.16 12.84 -0.86
C GLY A 79 -6.02 14.09 -0.96
N TYR A 80 -5.36 15.22 -1.08
CA TYR A 80 -5.98 16.53 -1.25
C TYR A 80 -5.14 17.36 -2.22
N VAL A 81 -5.77 17.98 -3.20
CA VAL A 81 -5.11 18.80 -4.23
C VAL A 81 -5.84 20.13 -4.38
N THR A 82 -5.10 21.16 -4.78
CA THR A 82 -5.65 22.44 -5.24
C THR A 82 -5.67 22.48 -6.76
N ALA A 83 -6.43 23.42 -7.33
CA ALA A 83 -6.58 23.56 -8.79
C ALA A 83 -5.25 23.73 -9.54
N ASP A 84 -4.24 24.29 -8.88
CA ASP A 84 -2.91 24.55 -9.46
C ASP A 84 -1.83 23.60 -8.95
N SER A 85 -2.20 22.51 -8.25
CA SER A 85 -1.23 21.56 -7.71
C SER A 85 -0.44 20.90 -8.86
N PRO A 86 0.91 20.91 -8.80
CA PRO A 86 1.75 20.19 -9.75
C PRO A 86 1.40 18.71 -9.87
N ASP A 87 0.86 18.10 -8.82
CA ASP A 87 0.53 16.68 -8.83
C ASP A 87 -0.57 16.34 -9.86
N ILE A 88 -1.53 17.27 -10.07
CA ILE A 88 -2.58 17.13 -11.09
C ILE A 88 -2.19 17.75 -12.44
N THR A 89 -1.43 18.85 -12.45
CA THR A 89 -1.11 19.58 -13.68
C THR A 89 0.05 18.97 -14.45
N GLU A 90 0.98 18.28 -13.78
CA GLU A 90 2.15 17.63 -14.40
C GLU A 90 1.98 16.11 -14.54
N GLY A 91 0.81 15.57 -14.20
CA GLY A 91 0.49 14.15 -14.35
C GLY A 91 1.14 13.21 -13.32
N LYS A 92 1.69 13.74 -12.22
CA LYS A 92 2.35 12.92 -11.18
C LYS A 92 1.42 11.92 -10.52
N LEU A 93 0.14 12.26 -10.32
CA LEU A 93 -0.86 11.31 -9.81
C LEU A 93 -0.98 10.08 -10.74
N LEU A 94 -0.99 10.27 -12.06
CA LEU A 94 -1.06 9.16 -13.00
C LEU A 94 0.18 8.26 -12.90
N GLU A 95 1.37 8.85 -12.73
CA GLU A 95 2.58 8.09 -12.51
C GLU A 95 2.55 7.31 -11.19
N ALA A 96 2.08 7.94 -10.10
CA ALA A 96 1.92 7.31 -8.80
C ALA A 96 1.00 6.08 -8.89
N PHE A 97 -0.16 6.19 -9.54
CA PHE A 97 -1.08 5.06 -9.73
C PHE A 97 -0.54 3.98 -10.68
N ARG A 98 0.29 4.33 -11.68
CA ARG A 98 1.00 3.33 -12.50
C ARG A 98 1.98 2.51 -11.67
N ARG A 99 2.79 3.17 -10.84
CA ARG A 99 3.71 2.49 -9.91
C ARG A 99 2.96 1.66 -8.88
N ALA A 100 1.85 2.17 -8.34
CA ALA A 100 1.01 1.42 -7.41
C ALA A 100 0.44 0.15 -8.05
N ARG A 101 0.02 0.23 -9.32
CA ARG A 101 -0.42 -0.93 -10.09
C ARG A 101 0.69 -1.96 -10.24
N GLN A 102 1.93 -1.53 -10.49
CA GLN A 102 3.08 -2.43 -10.54
C GLN A 102 3.24 -3.17 -9.21
N VAL A 103 3.28 -2.45 -8.07
CA VAL A 103 3.39 -3.06 -6.73
C VAL A 103 2.27 -4.09 -6.49
N LEU A 104 1.01 -3.74 -6.78
CA LEU A 104 -0.12 -4.65 -6.58
C LEU A 104 -0.05 -5.89 -7.48
N SER A 105 0.47 -5.74 -8.70
CA SER A 105 0.63 -6.87 -9.63
C SER A 105 1.73 -7.81 -9.14
N THR A 106 2.88 -7.27 -8.74
CA THR A 106 3.97 -8.06 -8.14
C THR A 106 3.55 -8.74 -6.84
N MET A 107 2.81 -8.06 -5.96
CA MET A 107 2.24 -8.68 -4.76
C MET A 107 1.35 -9.89 -5.12
N LYS A 108 0.52 -9.74 -6.15
CA LYS A 108 -0.37 -10.79 -6.62
C LYS A 108 0.41 -11.99 -7.17
N GLU A 109 1.38 -11.73 -8.05
CA GLU A 109 2.23 -12.74 -8.66
C GLU A 109 2.98 -13.54 -7.59
N LEU A 110 3.65 -12.85 -6.67
CA LEU A 110 4.36 -13.50 -5.56
C LEU A 110 3.41 -14.35 -4.70
N ALA A 111 2.19 -13.88 -4.43
CA ALA A 111 1.20 -14.64 -3.64
C ALA A 111 0.59 -15.84 -4.41
N GLU A 112 0.62 -15.83 -5.74
CA GLU A 112 0.16 -16.93 -6.61
C GLU A 112 1.25 -17.99 -6.81
N GLU A 113 2.51 -17.58 -6.97
CA GLU A 113 3.67 -18.49 -7.06
C GLU A 113 3.78 -19.40 -5.83
N GLU A 114 3.37 -18.93 -4.65
CA GLU A 114 3.36 -19.74 -3.43
C GLU A 114 2.31 -20.85 -3.40
N LYS A 115 1.27 -20.75 -4.24
CA LYS A 115 0.19 -21.74 -4.28
C LYS A 115 0.47 -22.85 -5.31
N ALA A 116 1.47 -22.66 -6.16
CA ALA A 116 1.92 -23.59 -7.19
C ALA A 116 2.91 -24.61 -6.62
#